data_AF-A0A3T0RNR2-F1
#
_entry.id   AF-A0A3T0RNR2-F1
#
_cell.length_a   1.000
_cell.length_b   1.000
_cell.length_c   1.000
_cell.angle_alpha   90.00
_cell.angle_beta   90.00
_cell.angle_gamma   90.00
#
_symmetry.space_group_name_H-M   'P 1'
#
loop_
_entity.id
_entity.type
_entity.pdbx_description
1 polymer ?
#
loop_
_entity_poly.entity_id
_entity_poly.type
_entity_poly.pdbx_seq_one_letter_code
_entity_poly.pdbx_strand_id
1 'polypeptide(L)'
;MKKVWLSLFVATLLQGLTASADLWTVTQQWTPELETQYQSWVQTNARVDMFSREYLDAAKTKPNPYFGITTDCADTVYALRVLFSYENGLPWAIRNPGAPRQLISQTTKRYDNYPEGPARLKAFLLMLFDAVGTSSVANDTYPISIDKIHPGVILLTSKINHHSWTIAGIDDKGNPRLIYNSTVGKQSGSKLQQRSSWPNPNWVFQPEEKLSDPTNPDSAKVKIPVYVPDSYAGFRYWTPVDKLLSDMRQLPEYSNDQYALDLKSWKQTIQTKLATKKETISEVIERLLRDACDDVKQRIGAVQEVEDFKKEVKTALAKQEQLATGALGMSPPDANTEELAEILKELSSEKTALPNNQCLVYKRFDQYSTPSRDKRLFDAVMLARAYFVDALKTQGAKAFTDVRLKQFRKIFSNPELSAKQESALNDKTSLANELSICRVRIGKENLDMAEIKRRLFRSQLSSNPNEDILGRWGGRGPAKSELAQQCPMFGDVYNPYDLDAAEAETQSEIQNYNSANGTTN
;
A
#
# COMPACT_ATOMS: atom_id res chain seq x y z
N MET A 1 -54.93 25.53 49.11
CA MET A 1 -54.41 24.21 48.66
C MET A 1 -54.66 23.97 47.16
N LYS A 2 -54.13 24.79 46.24
CA LYS A 2 -54.29 24.59 44.77
C LYS A 2 -53.09 25.05 43.91
N LYS A 3 -51.87 25.19 44.47
CA LYS A 3 -50.69 25.70 43.73
C LYS A 3 -49.45 24.79 43.74
N VAL A 4 -49.54 23.56 44.29
CA VAL A 4 -48.37 22.66 44.43
C VAL A 4 -48.37 21.52 43.38
N TRP A 5 -49.47 21.30 42.67
CA TRP A 5 -49.61 20.14 41.76
C TRP A 5 -49.10 20.37 40.33
N LEU A 6 -48.86 21.60 39.89
CA LEU A 6 -48.39 21.87 38.53
C LEU A 6 -46.86 21.75 38.38
N SER A 7 -46.11 21.94 39.47
CA SER A 7 -44.64 21.86 39.46
C SER A 7 -44.11 20.41 39.46
N LEU A 8 -44.91 19.44 39.92
CA LEU A 8 -44.47 18.04 39.99
C LEU A 8 -44.64 17.29 38.65
N PHE A 9 -45.53 17.77 37.76
CA PHE A 9 -45.79 17.16 36.45
C PHE A 9 -44.80 17.62 35.36
N VAL A 10 -44.19 18.80 35.51
CA VAL A 10 -43.16 19.30 34.59
C VAL A 10 -41.78 18.68 34.88
N ALA A 11 -41.50 18.31 36.14
CA ALA A 11 -40.23 17.70 36.53
C ALA A 11 -40.10 16.23 36.12
N THR A 12 -41.19 15.52 35.83
CA THR A 12 -41.17 14.12 35.37
C THR A 12 -41.06 13.98 33.84
N LEU A 13 -41.29 15.03 33.07
CA LEU A 13 -41.15 15.03 31.61
C LEU A 13 -39.71 15.23 31.12
N LEU A 14 -38.77 15.57 32.01
CA LEU A 14 -37.37 15.85 31.68
C LEU A 14 -36.42 14.65 31.88
N GLN A 15 -36.93 13.48 32.28
CA GLN A 15 -36.09 12.30 32.57
C GLN A 15 -36.06 11.24 31.45
N GLY A 16 -36.62 11.52 30.27
CA GLY A 16 -36.93 10.48 29.27
C GLY A 16 -36.16 10.51 27.94
N LEU A 17 -35.27 11.48 27.71
CA LEU A 17 -34.49 11.54 26.46
C LEU A 17 -33.01 11.27 26.75
N THR A 18 -32.69 10.05 27.15
CA THR A 18 -31.35 9.52 26.86
C THR A 18 -31.29 9.32 25.34
N ALA A 19 -31.02 10.42 24.63
CA ALA A 19 -30.67 10.39 23.22
C ALA A 19 -29.45 9.48 23.11
N SER A 20 -29.70 8.23 22.76
CA SER A 20 -28.67 7.23 22.58
C SER A 20 -27.88 7.66 21.35
N ALA A 21 -26.74 8.32 21.56
CA ALA A 21 -26.02 8.95 20.47
C ALA A 21 -25.34 7.87 19.62
N ASP A 22 -25.73 7.72 18.36
CA ASP A 22 -24.92 6.96 17.41
C ASP A 22 -23.61 7.73 17.13
N LEU A 23 -22.63 7.09 16.52
CA LEU A 23 -21.40 7.77 16.11
C LEU A 23 -21.69 8.96 15.19
N TRP A 24 -22.68 8.77 14.30
CA TRP A 24 -23.34 9.80 13.51
C TRP A 24 -24.80 9.39 13.26
N THR A 25 -25.66 10.37 13.02
CA THR A 25 -27.07 10.10 12.68
C THR A 25 -27.18 9.53 11.26
N VAL A 26 -27.87 8.39 11.11
CA VAL A 26 -28.22 7.85 9.79
C VAL A 26 -29.40 8.63 9.22
N THR A 27 -29.19 9.31 8.11
CA THR A 27 -30.19 10.14 7.42
C THR A 27 -30.69 9.53 6.12
N GLN A 28 -29.97 8.53 5.58
CA GLN A 28 -30.32 7.86 4.33
C GLN A 28 -29.78 6.42 4.30
N GLN A 29 -30.24 5.62 3.33
CA GLN A 29 -29.84 4.22 3.14
C GLN A 29 -28.94 4.09 1.91
N TRP A 30 -28.15 3.01 1.83
CA TRP A 30 -27.39 2.70 0.63
C TRP A 30 -28.33 2.44 -0.55
N THR A 31 -28.09 3.14 -1.67
CA THR A 31 -28.75 2.93 -2.96
C THR A 31 -27.72 2.78 -4.06
N PRO A 32 -28.06 2.26 -5.24
CA PRO A 32 -27.14 2.20 -6.39
C PRO A 32 -26.54 3.57 -6.77
N GLU A 33 -27.30 4.65 -6.62
CA GLU A 33 -26.83 6.01 -6.87
C GLU A 33 -25.77 6.43 -5.84
N LEU A 34 -25.97 6.10 -4.56
CA LEU A 34 -24.98 6.37 -3.51
C LEU A 34 -23.75 5.48 -3.64
N GLU A 35 -23.88 4.25 -4.13
CA GLU A 35 -22.73 3.44 -4.52
C GLU A 35 -21.95 4.13 -5.65
N THR A 36 -22.62 4.63 -6.69
CA THR A 36 -21.97 5.38 -7.77
C THR A 36 -21.28 6.66 -7.27
N GLN A 37 -21.89 7.34 -6.30
CA GLN A 37 -21.26 8.48 -5.62
C GLN A 37 -20.05 8.06 -4.80
N TYR A 38 -20.08 6.91 -4.13
CA TYR A 38 -18.91 6.35 -3.44
C TYR A 38 -17.77 6.08 -4.41
N GLN A 39 -18.05 5.49 -5.58
CA GLN A 39 -17.03 5.27 -6.63
C GLN A 39 -16.36 6.59 -7.02
N SER A 40 -17.17 7.61 -7.30
CA SER A 40 -16.71 8.96 -7.66
C SER A 40 -15.90 9.60 -6.52
N TRP A 41 -16.36 9.45 -5.28
CA TRP A 41 -15.70 9.98 -4.10
C TRP A 41 -14.34 9.31 -3.87
N VAL A 42 -14.23 7.98 -4.02
CA VAL A 42 -12.93 7.29 -3.90
C VAL A 42 -11.98 7.80 -4.97
N GLN A 43 -12.46 8.01 -6.20
CA GLN A 43 -11.65 8.54 -7.29
C GLN A 43 -11.09 9.95 -6.98
N THR A 44 -11.85 10.80 -6.31
CA THR A 44 -11.40 12.17 -6.02
C THR A 44 -10.67 12.32 -4.69
N ASN A 45 -11.11 11.60 -3.65
CA ASN A 45 -10.73 11.82 -2.26
C ASN A 45 -9.72 10.81 -1.71
N ALA A 46 -9.67 9.58 -2.24
CA ALA A 46 -8.64 8.60 -1.84
C ALA A 46 -7.28 9.01 -2.45
N ARG A 47 -6.59 9.93 -1.78
CA ARG A 47 -5.29 10.48 -2.18
C ARG A 47 -4.20 10.01 -1.24
N VAL A 48 -2.96 9.95 -1.72
CA VAL A 48 -1.80 9.50 -0.95
C VAL A 48 -1.56 10.30 0.33
N ASP A 49 -2.01 11.55 0.36
CA ASP A 49 -1.83 12.48 1.46
C ASP A 49 -3.10 12.65 2.30
N MET A 50 -4.15 11.85 2.10
CA MET A 50 -5.46 12.03 2.72
C MET A 50 -5.41 12.11 4.25
N PHE A 51 -4.55 11.32 4.91
CA PHE A 51 -4.37 11.35 6.37
C PHE A 51 -3.12 12.11 6.82
N SER A 52 -2.20 12.47 5.91
CA SER A 52 -0.97 13.17 6.24
C SER A 52 -0.99 14.67 5.95
N ARG A 53 -1.96 15.17 5.17
CA ARG A 53 -2.11 16.61 4.92
C ARG A 53 -2.86 17.28 6.05
N GLU A 54 -2.31 18.37 6.59
CA GLU A 54 -2.95 19.13 7.66
C GLU A 54 -4.18 19.93 7.18
N TYR A 55 -4.21 20.31 5.90
CA TYR A 55 -5.25 21.15 5.31
C TYR A 55 -5.78 20.55 4.00
N LEU A 56 -7.07 20.73 3.75
CA LEU A 56 -7.75 20.24 2.55
C LEU A 56 -7.48 21.13 1.33
N ASP A 57 -7.12 22.39 1.55
CA ASP A 57 -6.91 23.41 0.55
C ASP A 57 -5.50 24.02 0.59
N ALA A 58 -5.03 24.51 -0.56
CA ALA A 58 -3.69 25.10 -0.68
C ALA A 58 -3.51 26.39 0.14
N ALA A 59 -4.61 27.11 0.39
CA ALA A 59 -4.62 28.33 1.20
C ALA A 59 -4.55 28.07 2.72
N LYS A 60 -4.58 26.80 3.15
CA LYS A 60 -4.57 26.39 4.57
C LYS A 60 -5.70 27.00 5.39
N THR A 61 -6.89 27.11 4.80
CA THR A 61 -8.07 27.67 5.48
C THR A 61 -9.01 26.59 6.00
N LYS A 62 -8.90 25.37 5.46
CA LYS A 62 -9.76 24.23 5.82
C LYS A 62 -8.92 23.13 6.44
N PRO A 63 -8.86 23.02 7.79
CA PRO A 63 -8.20 21.92 8.45
C PRO A 63 -8.75 20.58 7.97
N ASN A 64 -7.87 19.60 7.79
CA ASN A 64 -8.26 18.25 7.45
C ASN A 64 -8.76 17.52 8.69
N PRO A 65 -10.06 17.18 8.79
CA PRO A 65 -10.61 16.51 9.97
C PRO A 65 -9.98 15.13 10.22
N TYR A 66 -9.36 14.52 9.20
CA TYR A 66 -8.78 13.18 9.24
C TYR A 66 -7.24 13.19 9.33
N PHE A 67 -6.63 14.36 9.49
CA PHE A 67 -5.19 14.46 9.68
C PHE A 67 -4.73 13.64 10.89
N GLY A 68 -3.60 12.94 10.73
CA GLY A 68 -2.93 12.16 11.76
C GLY A 68 -3.40 10.71 11.89
N ILE A 69 -4.39 10.28 11.10
CA ILE A 69 -4.80 8.87 11.11
C ILE A 69 -3.72 8.00 10.46
N THR A 70 -3.19 7.04 11.21
CA THR A 70 -2.32 5.99 10.68
C THR A 70 -3.17 4.78 10.29
N THR A 71 -2.81 4.12 9.20
CA THR A 71 -3.58 2.99 8.64
C THR A 71 -2.62 1.96 8.09
N ASP A 72 -2.94 0.68 8.22
CA ASP A 72 -2.37 -0.37 7.38
C ASP A 72 -3.19 -0.59 6.09
N CYS A 73 -2.87 -1.63 5.33
CA CYS A 73 -3.57 -1.95 4.09
C CYS A 73 -5.07 -2.25 4.26
N ALA A 74 -5.48 -2.91 5.35
CA ALA A 74 -6.88 -3.24 5.64
C ALA A 74 -7.60 -2.05 6.26
N ASP A 75 -6.94 -1.33 7.17
CA ASP A 75 -7.45 -0.10 7.78
C ASP A 75 -7.81 0.92 6.72
N THR A 76 -6.96 1.07 5.69
CA THR A 76 -7.22 1.98 4.56
C THR A 76 -8.54 1.65 3.87
N VAL A 77 -8.81 0.36 3.62
CA VAL A 77 -10.05 -0.09 2.96
C VAL A 77 -11.27 0.27 3.81
N TYR A 78 -11.24 -0.05 5.11
CA TYR A 78 -12.33 0.30 6.03
C TYR A 78 -12.51 1.81 6.16
N ALA A 79 -11.42 2.55 6.35
CA ALA A 79 -11.45 3.99 6.53
C ALA A 79 -12.16 4.66 5.36
N LEU A 80 -11.82 4.32 4.11
CA LEU A 80 -12.46 4.92 2.94
C LEU A 80 -13.99 4.70 2.93
N ARG A 81 -14.46 3.51 3.29
CA ARG A 81 -15.91 3.22 3.34
C ARG A 81 -16.60 3.90 4.53
N VAL A 82 -15.98 3.89 5.71
CA VAL A 82 -16.50 4.56 6.92
C VAL A 82 -16.61 6.06 6.71
N LEU A 83 -15.56 6.69 6.17
CA LEU A 83 -15.54 8.14 5.95
C LEU A 83 -16.63 8.58 4.98
N PHE A 84 -16.80 7.88 3.86
CA PHE A 84 -17.90 8.18 2.95
C PHE A 84 -19.26 7.98 3.63
N SER A 85 -19.42 6.91 4.43
CA SER A 85 -20.66 6.65 5.15
C SER A 85 -21.00 7.75 6.15
N TYR A 86 -20.00 8.23 6.89
CA TYR A 86 -20.11 9.34 7.83
C TYR A 86 -20.46 10.65 7.12
N GLU A 87 -19.74 11.00 6.06
CA GLU A 87 -19.95 12.24 5.30
C GLU A 87 -21.34 12.33 4.65
N ASN A 88 -21.97 11.17 4.40
CA ASN A 88 -23.25 11.06 3.72
C ASN A 88 -24.37 10.50 4.63
N GLY A 89 -24.16 10.38 5.94
CA GLY A 89 -25.19 9.90 6.87
C GLY A 89 -25.75 8.51 6.55
N LEU A 90 -24.90 7.59 6.07
CA LEU A 90 -25.27 6.23 5.67
C LEU A 90 -25.08 5.24 6.83
N PRO A 91 -25.84 4.13 6.87
CA PRO A 91 -25.57 3.05 7.81
C PRO A 91 -24.25 2.38 7.45
N TRP A 92 -23.52 1.91 8.47
CA TRP A 92 -22.26 1.22 8.28
C TRP A 92 -22.11 0.11 9.31
N ALA A 93 -21.72 -1.08 8.87
CA ALA A 93 -21.40 -2.16 9.78
C ALA A 93 -20.40 -3.14 9.16
N ILE A 94 -19.80 -3.94 10.01
CA ILE A 94 -18.96 -5.09 9.66
C ILE A 94 -19.26 -6.25 10.61
N ARG A 95 -18.88 -7.48 10.25
CA ARG A 95 -18.89 -8.61 11.17
C ARG A 95 -17.88 -8.36 12.28
N ASN A 96 -18.26 -8.60 13.54
CA ASN A 96 -17.33 -8.51 14.65
C ASN A 96 -16.36 -9.71 14.62
N PRO A 97 -15.04 -9.49 14.42
CA PRO A 97 -14.09 -10.61 14.32
C PRO A 97 -13.97 -11.43 15.60
N GLY A 98 -14.22 -10.82 16.76
CA GLY A 98 -14.25 -11.50 18.06
C GLY A 98 -15.59 -12.15 18.42
N ALA A 99 -16.66 -11.81 17.70
CA ALA A 99 -18.01 -12.35 17.92
C ALA A 99 -18.75 -12.50 16.58
N PRO A 100 -18.53 -13.58 15.80
CA PRO A 100 -18.94 -13.68 14.39
C PRO A 100 -20.45 -13.54 14.08
N ARG A 101 -21.30 -13.59 15.11
CA ARG A 101 -22.76 -13.40 15.00
C ARG A 101 -23.22 -11.98 15.37
N GLN A 102 -22.29 -11.10 15.73
CA GLN A 102 -22.52 -9.72 16.09
C GLN A 102 -21.89 -8.81 15.05
N LEU A 103 -22.41 -7.59 14.94
CA LEU A 103 -21.86 -6.55 14.08
C LEU A 103 -21.16 -5.48 14.92
N ILE A 104 -20.09 -4.91 14.38
CA ILE A 104 -19.58 -3.60 14.81
C ILE A 104 -20.19 -2.59 13.84
N SER A 105 -20.88 -1.58 14.35
CA SER A 105 -21.63 -0.61 13.54
C SER A 105 -21.52 0.81 14.07
N GLN A 106 -22.09 1.76 13.34
CA GLN A 106 -22.18 3.16 13.76
C GLN A 106 -23.05 3.39 15.00
N THR A 107 -23.80 2.38 15.45
CA THR A 107 -24.70 2.50 16.61
C THR A 107 -24.03 2.17 17.95
N THR A 108 -22.71 2.02 17.98
CA THR A 108 -21.96 1.74 19.22
C THR A 108 -21.98 2.93 20.18
N LYS A 109 -22.22 2.67 21.47
CA LYS A 109 -22.26 3.70 22.55
C LYS A 109 -20.94 3.90 23.26
N ARG A 110 -19.88 3.22 22.79
CA ARG A 110 -18.55 3.25 23.42
C ARG A 110 -17.92 4.66 23.43
N TYR A 111 -18.42 5.57 22.60
CA TYR A 111 -17.83 6.90 22.39
C TYR A 111 -18.79 8.04 22.71
N ASP A 112 -19.82 7.80 23.51
CA ASP A 112 -20.79 8.83 23.92
C ASP A 112 -20.14 9.97 24.72
N ASN A 113 -18.95 9.73 25.31
CA ASN A 113 -18.13 10.73 25.97
C ASN A 113 -17.41 11.70 25.01
N TYR A 114 -17.36 11.41 23.71
CA TYR A 114 -16.88 12.34 22.68
C TYR A 114 -18.07 13.11 22.11
N PRO A 115 -17.94 14.40 21.75
CA PRO A 115 -18.98 15.10 20.99
C PRO A 115 -19.14 14.46 19.59
N GLU A 116 -20.36 14.48 19.05
CA GLU A 116 -20.61 14.03 17.66
C GLU A 116 -19.72 14.83 16.69
N GLY A 117 -19.12 14.14 15.74
CA GLY A 117 -18.24 14.75 14.74
C GLY A 117 -16.91 14.01 14.56
N PRO A 118 -15.91 14.68 13.93
CA PRO A 118 -14.66 14.04 13.54
C PRO A 118 -13.86 13.42 14.68
N ALA A 119 -13.90 13.99 15.88
CA ALA A 119 -13.17 13.47 17.04
C ALA A 119 -13.71 12.09 17.47
N ARG A 120 -15.04 11.95 17.56
CA ARG A 120 -15.73 10.68 17.86
C ARG A 120 -15.47 9.65 16.77
N LEU A 121 -15.55 10.05 15.50
CA LEU A 121 -15.27 9.18 14.36
C LEU A 121 -13.82 8.65 14.37
N LYS A 122 -12.84 9.51 14.66
CA LYS A 122 -11.43 9.12 14.80
C LYS A 122 -11.24 8.09 15.90
N ALA A 123 -11.83 8.32 17.08
CA ALA A 123 -11.75 7.36 18.19
C ALA A 123 -12.37 6.00 17.82
N PHE A 124 -13.45 6.00 17.05
CA PHE A 124 -14.05 4.79 16.51
C PHE A 124 -13.14 4.07 15.50
N LEU A 125 -12.58 4.79 14.53
CA LEU A 125 -11.67 4.22 13.52
C LEU A 125 -10.44 3.57 14.17
N LEU A 126 -9.83 4.21 15.16
CA LEU A 126 -8.67 3.64 15.86
C LEU A 126 -8.99 2.32 16.57
N MET A 127 -10.19 2.19 17.15
CA MET A 127 -10.63 0.91 17.71
C MET A 127 -10.97 -0.11 16.64
N LEU A 128 -11.56 0.33 15.53
CA LEU A 128 -11.85 -0.54 14.41
C LEU A 128 -10.57 -1.18 13.88
N PHE A 129 -9.50 -0.39 13.70
CA PHE A 129 -8.18 -0.84 13.24
C PHE A 129 -7.55 -1.85 14.20
N ASP A 130 -7.84 -1.76 15.50
CA ASP A 130 -7.40 -2.74 16.49
C ASP A 130 -8.13 -4.08 16.40
N ALA A 131 -9.31 -4.09 15.79
CA ALA A 131 -10.19 -5.26 15.71
C ALA A 131 -10.11 -5.97 14.36
N VAL A 132 -9.73 -5.29 13.28
CA VAL A 132 -9.82 -5.80 11.91
C VAL A 132 -8.46 -6.10 11.29
N GLY A 133 -8.49 -6.84 10.19
CA GLY A 133 -7.34 -7.07 9.33
C GLY A 133 -7.79 -7.53 7.94
N THR A 134 -6.87 -7.97 7.10
CA THR A 134 -7.19 -8.45 5.73
C THR A 134 -8.15 -9.64 5.72
N SER A 135 -8.11 -10.50 6.75
CA SER A 135 -9.08 -11.59 6.92
C SER A 135 -10.50 -11.07 7.20
N SER A 136 -10.65 -10.01 7.99
CA SER A 136 -11.94 -9.35 8.22
C SER A 136 -12.48 -8.77 6.91
N VAL A 137 -11.62 -8.10 6.11
CA VAL A 137 -12.03 -7.56 4.79
C VAL A 137 -12.62 -8.66 3.92
N ALA A 138 -12.03 -9.86 3.91
CA ALA A 138 -12.57 -10.99 3.15
C ALA A 138 -13.97 -11.43 3.61
N ASN A 139 -14.28 -11.32 4.90
CA ASN A 139 -15.56 -11.73 5.49
C ASN A 139 -16.66 -10.67 5.35
N ASP A 140 -16.27 -9.40 5.19
CA ASP A 140 -17.17 -8.26 5.01
C ASP A 140 -17.40 -7.90 3.53
N THR A 141 -16.72 -8.61 2.62
CA THR A 141 -16.79 -8.40 1.17
C THR A 141 -17.03 -9.71 0.43
N TYR A 142 -17.49 -9.63 -0.81
CA TYR A 142 -17.74 -10.78 -1.67
C TYR A 142 -17.02 -10.64 -3.02
N PRO A 143 -16.61 -11.75 -3.67
CA PRO A 143 -15.93 -11.70 -4.95
C PRO A 143 -16.90 -11.26 -6.07
N ILE A 144 -16.40 -10.44 -6.99
CA ILE A 144 -17.17 -9.91 -8.12
C ILE A 144 -16.59 -10.36 -9.46
N SER A 145 -17.37 -10.19 -10.52
CA SER A 145 -16.89 -10.42 -11.89
C SER A 145 -15.97 -9.28 -12.35
N ILE A 146 -15.13 -9.56 -13.35
CA ILE A 146 -14.16 -8.61 -13.92
C ILE A 146 -14.86 -7.40 -14.56
N ASP A 147 -16.02 -7.59 -15.19
CA ASP A 147 -16.82 -6.50 -15.79
C ASP A 147 -17.42 -5.54 -14.75
N LYS A 148 -17.37 -5.91 -13.47
CA LYS A 148 -17.83 -5.10 -12.34
C LYS A 148 -16.69 -4.36 -11.63
N ILE A 149 -15.46 -4.42 -12.13
CA ILE A 149 -14.35 -3.70 -11.52
C ILE A 149 -14.48 -2.20 -11.82
N HIS A 150 -14.57 -1.40 -10.76
CA HIS A 150 -14.69 0.06 -10.82
C HIS A 150 -14.02 0.71 -9.59
N PRO A 151 -13.91 2.05 -9.50
CA PRO A 151 -13.39 2.71 -8.30
C PRO A 151 -14.18 2.32 -7.04
N GLY A 152 -13.50 2.07 -5.92
CA GLY A 152 -14.08 1.55 -4.68
C GLY A 152 -14.08 0.02 -4.56
N VAL A 153 -13.82 -0.71 -5.64
CA VAL A 153 -13.55 -2.16 -5.59
C VAL A 153 -12.24 -2.43 -4.84
N ILE A 154 -12.23 -3.51 -4.08
CA ILE A 154 -11.08 -3.94 -3.29
C ILE A 154 -10.36 -5.04 -4.05
N LEU A 155 -9.04 -4.93 -4.20
CA LEU A 155 -8.20 -6.06 -4.60
C LEU A 155 -7.57 -6.63 -3.33
N LEU A 156 -7.84 -7.89 -3.04
CA LEU A 156 -7.36 -8.58 -1.85
C LEU A 156 -6.34 -9.65 -2.27
N THR A 157 -5.28 -9.85 -1.49
CA THR A 157 -4.38 -10.99 -1.69
C THR A 157 -4.87 -12.23 -0.93
N SER A 158 -4.21 -13.36 -1.16
CA SER A 158 -4.46 -14.58 -0.40
C SER A 158 -4.15 -14.43 1.09
N LYS A 159 -4.57 -15.44 1.86
CA LYS A 159 -4.26 -15.59 3.29
C LYS A 159 -2.78 -15.56 3.63
N ILE A 160 -1.88 -15.81 2.68
CA ILE A 160 -0.44 -15.78 2.95
C ILE A 160 0.11 -14.36 2.91
N ASN A 161 -0.36 -13.55 1.95
CA ASN A 161 0.24 -12.23 1.69
C ASN A 161 -0.42 -11.08 2.46
N HIS A 162 -1.63 -11.30 2.99
CA HIS A 162 -2.29 -10.39 3.94
C HIS A 162 -2.37 -8.91 3.49
N HIS A 163 -2.51 -8.64 2.20
CA HIS A 163 -2.52 -7.28 1.67
C HIS A 163 -3.80 -6.94 0.92
N SER A 164 -4.13 -5.65 0.90
CA SER A 164 -5.30 -5.11 0.20
C SER A 164 -5.02 -3.77 -0.44
N TRP A 165 -5.70 -3.53 -1.56
CA TRP A 165 -5.76 -2.25 -2.24
C TRP A 165 -7.20 -1.83 -2.46
N THR A 166 -7.43 -0.53 -2.46
CA THR A 166 -8.64 0.06 -3.04
C THR A 166 -8.33 0.56 -4.44
N ILE A 167 -9.14 0.18 -5.43
CA ILE A 167 -9.07 0.74 -6.78
C ILE A 167 -9.63 2.16 -6.70
N ALA A 168 -8.79 3.17 -6.90
CA ALA A 168 -9.19 4.57 -6.95
C ALA A 168 -9.46 5.06 -8.38
N GLY A 169 -9.20 4.25 -9.40
CA GLY A 169 -9.40 4.64 -10.79
C GLY A 169 -8.97 3.53 -11.73
N ILE A 170 -9.46 3.59 -12.96
CA ILE A 170 -8.99 2.78 -14.08
C ILE A 170 -8.80 3.76 -15.24
N ASP A 171 -7.63 3.78 -15.87
CA ASP A 171 -7.39 4.63 -17.03
C ASP A 171 -8.05 4.07 -18.30
N ASP A 172 -8.00 4.83 -19.40
CA ASP A 172 -8.61 4.39 -20.66
C ASP A 172 -7.95 3.14 -21.27
N LYS A 173 -6.79 2.73 -20.77
CA LYS A 173 -6.03 1.54 -21.18
C LYS A 173 -6.22 0.36 -20.22
N GLY A 174 -7.12 0.47 -19.25
CA GLY A 174 -7.44 -0.60 -18.30
C GLY A 174 -6.40 -0.77 -17.18
N ASN A 175 -5.51 0.19 -16.97
CA ASN A 175 -4.57 0.17 -15.85
C ASN A 175 -5.21 0.78 -14.61
N PRO A 176 -4.97 0.20 -13.42
CA PRO A 176 -5.59 0.69 -12.20
C PRO A 176 -4.77 1.85 -11.64
N ARG A 177 -5.44 2.70 -10.86
CA ARG A 177 -4.80 3.50 -9.81
C ARG A 177 -5.19 2.88 -8.47
N LEU A 178 -4.26 2.20 -7.82
CA LEU A 178 -4.46 1.52 -6.55
C LEU A 178 -3.98 2.41 -5.41
N ILE A 179 -4.79 2.55 -4.35
CA ILE A 179 -4.44 3.23 -3.09
C ILE A 179 -4.39 2.19 -1.97
N TYR A 180 -3.34 2.25 -1.15
CA TYR A 180 -3.08 1.28 -0.09
C TYR A 180 -2.12 1.83 0.96
N ASN A 181 -1.88 1.08 2.02
CA ASN A 181 -0.76 1.31 2.93
C ASN A 181 0.01 0.01 3.24
N SER A 182 1.04 0.07 4.06
CA SER A 182 1.87 -1.09 4.42
C SER A 182 1.09 -2.16 5.19
N THR A 183 1.64 -3.36 5.30
CA THR A 183 1.09 -4.48 6.10
C THR A 183 1.49 -4.43 7.58
N VAL A 184 2.29 -3.43 8.00
CA VAL A 184 2.92 -3.37 9.33
C VAL A 184 2.04 -2.74 10.43
N GLY A 185 0.72 -2.79 10.29
CA GLY A 185 -0.25 -2.36 11.32
C GLY A 185 -0.13 -0.88 11.73
N LYS A 186 -0.41 -0.59 13.01
CA LYS A 186 -0.37 0.75 13.65
C LYS A 186 0.90 1.58 13.41
N GLN A 187 2.01 0.91 13.09
CA GLN A 187 3.29 1.58 12.85
C GLN A 187 3.41 2.16 11.44
N SER A 188 2.47 1.84 10.55
CA SER A 188 2.38 2.44 9.23
C SER A 188 2.19 3.95 9.34
N GLY A 189 2.87 4.73 8.49
CA GLY A 189 2.70 6.18 8.46
C GLY A 189 1.30 6.60 8.00
N SER A 190 0.93 7.85 8.26
CA SER A 190 -0.33 8.46 7.78
C SER A 190 -0.34 8.76 6.28
N LYS A 191 0.81 8.61 5.61
CA LYS A 191 0.92 8.79 4.16
C LYS A 191 0.62 7.47 3.46
N LEU A 192 -0.49 7.44 2.73
CA LEU A 192 -0.85 6.30 1.89
C LEU A 192 0.09 6.18 0.70
N GLN A 193 0.09 5.00 0.09
CA GLN A 193 0.84 4.66 -1.10
C GLN A 193 -0.10 4.53 -2.29
N GLN A 194 0.46 4.73 -3.49
CA GLN A 194 -0.26 4.57 -4.75
C GLN A 194 0.57 3.73 -5.72
N ARG A 195 -0.08 2.91 -6.54
CA ARG A 195 0.55 2.36 -7.76
C ARG A 195 -0.40 2.44 -8.95
N SER A 196 0.15 2.59 -10.15
CA SER A 196 -0.61 2.73 -11.39
C SER A 196 -0.59 1.47 -12.26
N SER A 197 -0.30 0.31 -11.65
CA SER A 197 -0.17 -0.97 -12.32
C SER A 197 -0.80 -2.10 -11.51
N TRP A 198 -1.31 -3.12 -12.20
CA TRP A 198 -1.76 -4.35 -11.56
C TRP A 198 -0.59 -5.05 -10.83
N PRO A 199 -0.81 -5.58 -9.61
CA PRO A 199 0.18 -6.38 -8.90
C PRO A 199 0.51 -7.69 -9.62
N ASN A 200 1.63 -8.31 -9.22
CA ASN A 200 2.01 -9.62 -9.72
C ASN A 200 0.92 -10.63 -9.29
N PRO A 201 0.30 -11.34 -10.24
CA PRO A 201 -0.81 -12.23 -9.93
C PRO A 201 -0.37 -13.44 -9.08
N ASN A 202 0.88 -13.90 -9.19
CA ASN A 202 1.43 -14.92 -8.28
C ASN A 202 1.50 -14.44 -6.82
N TRP A 203 1.62 -13.14 -6.60
CA TRP A 203 1.55 -12.56 -5.26
C TRP A 203 0.11 -12.36 -4.80
N VAL A 204 -0.80 -11.94 -5.68
CA VAL A 204 -2.24 -11.83 -5.33
C VAL A 204 -2.81 -13.19 -4.95
N PHE A 205 -2.54 -14.21 -5.77
CA PHE A 205 -3.09 -15.55 -5.64
C PHE A 205 -2.04 -16.57 -5.17
N GLN A 206 -1.12 -16.16 -4.29
CA GLN A 206 -0.05 -17.05 -3.82
C GLN A 206 -0.63 -18.33 -3.21
N PRO A 207 -0.24 -19.52 -3.70
CA PRO A 207 -0.80 -20.79 -3.27
C PRO A 207 -0.51 -21.06 -1.79
N GLU A 208 -1.53 -21.56 -1.07
CA GLU A 208 -1.41 -22.04 0.30
C GLU A 208 -0.69 -23.39 0.29
N GLU A 209 0.28 -23.55 1.19
CA GLU A 209 0.86 -24.86 1.46
C GLU A 209 0.15 -25.45 2.68
N LYS A 210 -0.52 -26.58 2.49
CA LYS A 210 -1.08 -27.36 3.60
C LYS A 210 -0.43 -28.72 3.67
N LEU A 211 -0.29 -29.25 4.88
CA LEU A 211 0.06 -30.64 5.08
C LEU A 211 -0.97 -31.55 4.36
N SER A 212 -0.48 -32.51 3.59
CA SER A 212 -1.32 -33.53 2.92
C SER A 212 -2.17 -34.29 3.92
N ASP A 213 -1.64 -34.48 5.13
CA ASP A 213 -2.36 -34.96 6.30
C ASP A 213 -2.18 -33.96 7.45
N PRO A 214 -3.21 -33.16 7.81
CA PRO A 214 -3.11 -32.16 8.86
C PRO A 214 -2.89 -32.77 10.26
N THR A 215 -3.07 -34.08 10.44
CA THR A 215 -2.79 -34.79 11.70
C THR A 215 -1.33 -35.24 11.82
N ASN A 216 -0.60 -35.25 10.71
CA ASN A 216 0.81 -35.64 10.65
C ASN A 216 1.69 -34.43 10.24
N PRO A 217 2.46 -33.83 11.18
CA PRO A 217 3.31 -32.68 10.90
C PRO A 217 4.45 -32.98 9.90
N ASP A 218 4.78 -34.26 9.71
CA ASP A 218 5.81 -34.72 8.75
C ASP A 218 5.24 -35.01 7.36
N SER A 219 3.93 -34.91 7.17
CA SER A 219 3.33 -35.16 5.86
C SER A 219 3.75 -34.11 4.83
N ALA A 220 3.82 -34.51 3.56
CA ALA A 220 4.24 -33.62 2.49
C ALA A 220 3.31 -32.39 2.42
N LYS A 221 3.88 -31.20 2.26
CA LYS A 221 3.09 -30.00 1.97
C LYS A 221 2.57 -30.08 0.53
N VAL A 222 1.26 -29.98 0.38
CA VAL A 222 0.56 -29.86 -0.90
C VAL A 222 0.26 -28.39 -1.14
N LYS A 223 0.62 -27.90 -2.33
CA LYS A 223 0.21 -26.58 -2.80
C LYS A 223 -1.26 -26.63 -3.19
N ILE A 224 -2.09 -25.90 -2.47
CA ILE A 224 -3.49 -25.72 -2.82
C ILE A 224 -3.57 -24.55 -3.81
N PRO A 225 -4.12 -24.76 -5.02
CA PRO A 225 -4.36 -23.66 -5.95
C PRO A 225 -5.28 -22.63 -5.29
N VAL A 226 -4.80 -21.40 -5.14
CA VAL A 226 -5.47 -20.29 -4.42
C VAL A 226 -6.43 -19.50 -5.30
N TYR A 227 -6.68 -20.00 -6.51
CA TYR A 227 -7.71 -19.54 -7.45
C TYR A 227 -9.08 -20.08 -7.06
N VAL A 228 -9.40 -19.97 -5.79
CA VAL A 228 -10.70 -20.35 -5.27
C VAL A 228 -11.22 -19.19 -4.43
N PRO A 229 -12.54 -18.99 -4.38
CA PRO A 229 -13.14 -17.87 -3.65
C PRO A 229 -12.76 -17.82 -2.16
N ASP A 230 -12.50 -18.98 -1.57
CA ASP A 230 -12.17 -19.15 -0.15
C ASP A 230 -10.74 -18.75 0.21
N SER A 231 -9.92 -18.40 -0.79
CA SER A 231 -8.54 -17.98 -0.58
C SER A 231 -8.41 -16.52 -0.13
N TYR A 232 -9.53 -15.79 -0.12
CA TYR A 232 -9.67 -14.34 0.07
C TYR A 232 -9.25 -13.52 -1.15
N ALA A 233 -8.33 -14.02 -1.96
CA ALA A 233 -7.74 -13.26 -3.06
C ALA A 233 -8.76 -12.81 -4.10
N GLY A 234 -8.44 -11.74 -4.84
CA GLY A 234 -9.20 -11.28 -6.00
C GLY A 234 -9.92 -9.95 -5.78
N PHE A 235 -10.73 -9.57 -6.76
CA PHE A 235 -11.59 -8.39 -6.74
C PHE A 235 -12.82 -8.64 -5.91
N ARG A 236 -13.09 -7.76 -4.95
CA ARG A 236 -14.18 -7.88 -4.01
C ARG A 236 -14.93 -6.57 -3.85
N TYR A 237 -16.19 -6.69 -3.46
CA TYR A 237 -17.05 -5.55 -3.15
C TYR A 237 -17.73 -5.70 -1.80
N TRP A 238 -18.16 -4.58 -1.22
CA TRP A 238 -18.73 -4.53 0.13
C TRP A 238 -20.05 -5.28 0.21
N THR A 239 -20.19 -6.18 1.19
CA THR A 239 -21.47 -6.82 1.47
C THR A 239 -22.46 -5.77 2.01
N PRO A 240 -23.69 -5.70 1.49
CA PRO A 240 -24.72 -4.81 2.04
C PRO A 240 -24.92 -5.05 3.55
N VAL A 241 -25.14 -3.97 4.31
CA VAL A 241 -25.21 -4.03 5.78
C VAL A 241 -26.25 -5.03 6.29
N ASP A 242 -27.42 -5.10 5.65
CA ASP A 242 -28.50 -6.03 5.99
C ASP A 242 -28.20 -7.49 5.59
N LYS A 243 -27.18 -7.72 4.77
CA LYS A 243 -26.72 -9.04 4.31
C LYS A 243 -25.42 -9.49 4.95
N LEU A 244 -24.82 -8.68 5.83
CA LEU A 244 -23.54 -8.99 6.49
C LEU A 244 -23.54 -10.28 7.30
N LEU A 245 -24.67 -10.84 7.69
CA LEU A 245 -24.73 -12.15 8.38
C LEU A 245 -25.28 -13.27 7.48
N SER A 246 -25.65 -12.95 6.24
CA SER A 246 -26.17 -13.91 5.26
C SER A 246 -25.05 -14.63 4.51
N ASP A 247 -25.42 -15.62 3.72
CA ASP A 247 -24.51 -16.28 2.77
C ASP A 247 -24.24 -15.36 1.58
N MET A 248 -22.98 -14.91 1.43
CA MET A 248 -22.57 -14.00 0.36
C MET A 248 -22.78 -14.57 -1.05
N ARG A 249 -22.86 -15.90 -1.21
CA ARG A 249 -23.12 -16.55 -2.50
C ARG A 249 -24.50 -16.26 -3.07
N GLN A 250 -25.41 -15.74 -2.23
CA GLN A 250 -26.75 -15.33 -2.62
C GLN A 250 -26.82 -13.88 -3.10
N LEU A 251 -25.71 -13.13 -3.03
CA LEU A 251 -25.67 -11.75 -3.48
C LEU A 251 -25.71 -11.70 -5.02
N PRO A 252 -26.50 -10.79 -5.63
CA PRO A 252 -26.69 -10.76 -7.08
C PRO A 252 -25.40 -10.58 -7.90
N GLU A 253 -24.39 -9.91 -7.34
CA GLU A 253 -23.12 -9.62 -8.01
C GLU A 253 -22.00 -10.59 -7.63
N TYR A 254 -22.28 -11.59 -6.79
CA TYR A 254 -21.30 -12.62 -6.46
C TYR A 254 -20.87 -13.36 -7.73
N SER A 255 -19.58 -13.41 -7.99
CA SER A 255 -19.04 -14.17 -9.13
C SER A 255 -17.66 -14.74 -8.82
N ASN A 256 -17.41 -15.91 -9.39
CA ASN A 256 -16.14 -16.62 -9.31
C ASN A 256 -15.34 -16.56 -10.62
N ASP A 257 -15.80 -15.81 -11.62
CA ASP A 257 -15.25 -15.85 -12.98
C ASP A 257 -13.78 -15.41 -13.03
N GLN A 258 -13.39 -14.48 -12.16
CA GLN A 258 -12.00 -14.03 -12.06
C GLN A 258 -11.01 -15.15 -11.68
N TYR A 259 -11.48 -16.20 -11.01
CA TYR A 259 -10.66 -17.33 -10.59
C TYR A 259 -10.41 -18.35 -11.70
N ALA A 260 -11.18 -18.28 -12.80
CA ALA A 260 -10.96 -19.12 -13.97
C ALA A 260 -9.83 -18.61 -14.88
N LEU A 261 -9.23 -17.45 -14.57
CA LEU A 261 -8.13 -16.88 -15.34
C LEU A 261 -6.80 -17.57 -15.04
N ASP A 262 -6.01 -17.81 -16.09
CA ASP A 262 -4.62 -18.23 -15.98
C ASP A 262 -3.73 -17.07 -15.46
N LEU A 263 -2.85 -17.30 -14.46
CA LEU A 263 -2.03 -16.19 -13.89
C LEU A 263 -1.09 -15.59 -14.91
N LYS A 264 -0.57 -16.39 -15.85
CA LYS A 264 0.38 -15.87 -16.84
C LYS A 264 -0.27 -14.83 -17.75
N SER A 265 -1.58 -14.91 -17.94
CA SER A 265 -2.37 -13.97 -18.76
C SER A 265 -3.32 -13.09 -17.93
N TRP A 266 -3.37 -13.24 -16.60
CA TRP A 266 -4.32 -12.56 -15.71
C TRP A 266 -4.27 -11.04 -15.88
N LYS A 267 -3.08 -10.44 -15.76
CA LYS A 267 -2.88 -8.99 -15.88
C LYS A 267 -3.33 -8.47 -17.25
N GLN A 268 -2.91 -9.14 -18.32
CA GLN A 268 -3.26 -8.76 -19.69
C GLN A 268 -4.77 -8.90 -19.93
N THR A 269 -5.38 -9.97 -19.42
CA THR A 269 -6.82 -10.24 -19.58
C THR A 269 -7.65 -9.16 -18.88
N ILE A 270 -7.32 -8.81 -17.64
CA ILE A 270 -8.04 -7.77 -16.91
C ILE A 270 -7.82 -6.41 -17.54
N GLN A 271 -6.58 -6.06 -17.85
CA GLN A 271 -6.27 -4.79 -18.50
C GLN A 271 -7.05 -4.67 -19.83
N THR A 272 -7.07 -5.72 -20.65
CA THR A 272 -7.80 -5.72 -21.94
C THR A 272 -9.31 -5.61 -21.73
N LYS A 273 -9.88 -6.33 -20.76
CA LYS A 273 -11.32 -6.27 -20.45
C LYS A 273 -11.77 -4.90 -19.95
N LEU A 274 -10.91 -4.18 -19.24
CA LEU A 274 -11.23 -2.87 -18.67
C LEU A 274 -10.79 -1.69 -19.56
N ALA A 275 -10.01 -1.95 -20.61
CA ALA A 275 -9.56 -0.92 -21.53
C ALA A 275 -10.70 -0.44 -22.43
N THR A 276 -10.79 0.88 -22.58
CA THR A 276 -11.63 1.53 -23.61
C THR A 276 -10.83 1.96 -24.83
N LYS A 277 -9.49 1.97 -24.71
CA LYS A 277 -8.53 2.22 -25.77
C LYS A 277 -7.36 1.23 -25.70
N LYS A 278 -6.91 0.79 -26.87
CA LYS A 278 -5.70 -0.02 -26.99
C LYS A 278 -4.46 0.83 -26.73
N GLU A 279 -3.53 0.32 -25.93
CA GLU A 279 -2.25 0.96 -25.68
C GLU A 279 -1.26 0.64 -26.80
N THR A 280 -0.57 1.65 -27.34
CA THR A 280 0.53 1.42 -28.29
C THR A 280 1.78 0.95 -27.56
N ILE A 281 2.69 0.28 -28.26
CA ILE A 281 3.96 -0.22 -27.67
C ILE A 281 4.79 0.89 -27.02
N SER A 282 4.83 2.08 -27.63
CA SER A 282 5.51 3.26 -27.10
C SER A 282 4.87 3.74 -25.79
N GLU A 283 3.53 3.73 -25.71
CA GLU A 283 2.80 4.08 -24.49
C GLU A 283 2.99 3.06 -23.38
N VAL A 284 3.04 1.75 -23.70
CA VAL A 284 3.35 0.69 -22.72
C VAL A 284 4.73 0.96 -22.08
N ILE A 285 5.76 1.20 -22.90
CA ILE A 285 7.11 1.49 -22.40
C ILE A 285 7.11 2.77 -21.55
N GLU A 286 6.44 3.84 -22.00
CA GLU A 286 6.34 5.08 -21.25
C GLU A 286 5.64 4.88 -19.89
N ARG A 287 4.55 4.13 -19.85
CA ARG A 287 3.82 3.81 -18.62
C ARG A 287 4.69 3.01 -17.66
N LEU A 288 5.37 1.96 -18.13
CA LEU A 288 6.25 1.16 -17.29
C LEU A 288 7.41 1.99 -16.72
N LEU A 289 7.99 2.91 -17.50
CA LEU A 289 9.02 3.83 -17.00
C LEU A 289 8.47 4.89 -16.04
N ARG A 290 7.20 5.29 -16.20
CA ARG A 290 6.50 6.16 -15.24
C ARG A 290 6.24 5.43 -13.92
N ASP A 291 5.77 4.18 -13.98
CA ASP A 291 5.57 3.31 -12.82
C ASP A 291 6.89 3.11 -12.06
N ALA A 292 7.98 2.80 -12.79
CA ALA A 292 9.33 2.74 -12.23
C ALA A 292 9.73 4.06 -11.56
N CYS A 293 9.42 5.21 -12.17
CA CYS A 293 9.72 6.51 -11.57
C CYS A 293 8.94 6.76 -10.27
N ASP A 294 7.68 6.33 -10.22
CA ASP A 294 6.86 6.49 -9.03
C ASP A 294 7.30 5.52 -7.91
N ASP A 295 7.74 4.31 -8.25
CA ASP A 295 8.39 3.39 -7.30
C ASP A 295 9.72 3.99 -6.75
N VAL A 296 10.51 4.66 -7.60
CA VAL A 296 11.71 5.40 -7.15
C VAL A 296 11.33 6.51 -6.17
N LYS A 297 10.31 7.33 -6.46
CA LYS A 297 9.87 8.40 -5.54
C LYS A 297 9.35 7.84 -4.21
N GLN A 298 8.58 6.74 -4.25
CA GLN A 298 8.12 6.06 -3.04
C GLN A 298 9.28 5.52 -2.22
N ARG A 299 10.27 4.94 -2.89
CA ARG A 299 11.50 4.47 -2.26
C ARG A 299 12.27 5.61 -1.59
N ILE A 300 12.31 6.81 -2.18
CA ILE A 300 12.90 8.00 -1.54
C ILE A 300 12.19 8.31 -0.23
N GLY A 301 10.86 8.33 -0.24
CA GLY A 301 10.06 8.51 0.97
C GLY A 301 10.39 7.48 2.05
N ALA A 302 10.36 6.19 1.71
CA ALA A 302 10.66 5.11 2.65
C ALA A 302 12.10 5.15 3.19
N VAL A 303 13.08 5.55 2.37
CA VAL A 303 14.47 5.76 2.82
C VAL A 303 14.58 6.96 3.74
N GLN A 304 13.84 8.04 3.50
CA GLN A 304 13.87 9.21 4.36
C GLN A 304 13.20 8.93 5.72
N GLU A 305 12.07 8.21 5.72
CA GLU A 305 11.35 7.83 6.94
C GLU A 305 12.23 7.08 7.95
N VAL A 306 13.08 6.16 7.48
CA VAL A 306 13.99 5.45 8.39
C VAL A 306 15.11 6.34 8.94
N GLU A 307 15.56 7.32 8.16
CA GLU A 307 16.58 8.27 8.62
C GLU A 307 16.02 9.26 9.63
N ASP A 308 14.77 9.71 9.42
CA ASP A 308 14.04 10.53 10.37
C ASP A 308 13.82 9.76 11.68
N PHE A 309 13.39 8.49 11.60
CA PHE A 309 13.28 7.61 12.76
C PHE A 309 14.60 7.44 13.51
N LYS A 310 15.71 7.16 12.82
CA LYS A 310 17.05 7.05 13.44
C LYS A 310 17.44 8.35 14.15
N LYS A 311 17.12 9.50 13.57
CA LYS A 311 17.38 10.82 14.15
C LYS A 311 16.55 11.05 15.42
N GLU A 312 15.26 10.73 15.39
CA GLU A 312 14.36 10.84 16.54
C GLU A 312 14.83 9.99 17.71
N VAL A 313 15.18 8.72 17.45
CA VAL A 313 15.78 7.82 18.45
C VAL A 313 17.05 8.43 19.04
N LYS A 314 17.97 8.92 18.21
CA LYS A 314 19.23 9.52 18.67
C LYS A 314 18.98 10.73 19.57
N THR A 315 18.03 11.59 19.19
CA THR A 315 17.62 12.75 19.98
C THR A 315 17.00 12.34 21.32
N ALA A 316 16.14 11.32 21.32
CA ALA A 316 15.53 10.79 22.54
C ALA A 316 16.58 10.22 23.51
N LEU A 317 17.53 9.43 23.00
CA LEU A 317 18.64 8.87 23.79
C LEU A 317 19.54 9.96 24.38
N ALA A 318 19.89 10.98 23.59
CA ALA A 318 20.68 12.11 24.07
C ALA A 318 19.96 12.89 25.19
N LYS A 319 18.64 13.08 25.07
CA LYS A 319 17.82 13.72 26.12
C LYS A 319 17.79 12.86 27.38
N GLN A 320 17.70 11.53 27.25
CA GLN A 320 17.75 10.61 28.38
C GLN A 320 19.10 10.68 29.11
N GLU A 321 20.22 10.70 28.38
CA GLU A 321 21.57 10.82 28.95
C GLU A 321 21.77 12.16 29.68
N GLN A 322 21.26 13.27 29.11
CA GLN A 322 21.26 14.58 29.76
C GLN A 322 20.45 14.60 31.06
N LEU A 323 19.28 13.94 31.09
CA LEU A 323 18.46 13.83 32.29
C LEU A 323 19.12 12.95 33.35
N ALA A 324 19.75 11.84 32.95
CA ALA A 324 20.46 10.95 33.85
C ALA A 324 21.69 11.62 34.48
N THR A 325 22.43 12.42 33.70
CA THR A 325 23.60 13.18 34.19
C THR A 325 23.21 14.42 35.00
N GLY A 326 22.14 15.11 34.64
CA GLY A 326 21.61 16.26 35.38
C GLY A 326 20.95 15.90 36.71
N ALA A 327 20.36 14.70 36.82
CA ALA A 327 19.77 14.19 38.07
C ALA A 327 20.80 13.90 39.18
N LEU A 328 22.10 13.87 38.87
CA LEU A 328 23.17 13.67 39.86
C LEU A 328 23.55 14.94 40.63
N GLY A 329 22.88 16.08 40.40
CA GLY A 329 23.22 17.36 41.04
C GLY A 329 22.08 18.23 41.58
N MET A 330 20.80 17.98 41.27
CA MET A 330 19.68 18.82 41.74
C MET A 330 18.39 17.99 41.92
N SER A 331 17.65 18.23 43.01
CA SER A 331 16.27 17.73 43.16
C SER A 331 15.39 18.29 42.04
N PRO A 332 14.63 17.45 41.30
CA PRO A 332 13.99 17.87 40.04
C PRO A 332 12.67 18.63 40.31
N PRO A 333 12.45 19.80 39.67
CA PRO A 333 11.13 20.41 39.58
C PRO A 333 10.43 19.99 38.27
N ASP A 334 9.20 19.51 38.41
CA ASP A 334 8.03 19.66 37.51
C ASP A 334 8.19 19.54 35.97
N ALA A 335 9.17 18.80 35.47
CA ALA A 335 9.15 18.35 34.08
C ALA A 335 8.14 17.19 33.95
N ASN A 336 7.21 17.31 33.00
CA ASN A 336 6.14 16.35 32.69
C ASN A 336 6.70 14.93 32.48
N THR A 337 6.83 14.17 33.56
CA THR A 337 7.54 12.89 33.64
C THR A 337 6.76 11.78 32.95
N GLU A 338 5.45 11.97 32.77
CA GLU A 338 4.53 10.96 32.24
C GLU A 338 4.67 10.80 30.71
N GLU A 339 4.76 11.89 29.95
CA GLU A 339 4.97 11.85 28.49
C GLU A 339 6.36 11.28 28.13
N LEU A 340 7.39 11.67 28.89
CA LEU A 340 8.72 11.10 28.71
C LEU A 340 8.79 9.64 29.15
N ALA A 341 8.09 9.26 30.23
CA ALA A 341 7.99 7.87 30.67
C ALA A 341 7.20 7.02 29.68
N GLU A 342 6.19 7.55 29.01
CA GLU A 342 5.43 6.84 27.98
C GLU A 342 6.25 6.65 26.71
N ILE A 343 6.99 7.68 26.25
CA ILE A 343 7.96 7.55 25.16
C ILE A 343 9.07 6.56 25.54
N LEU A 344 9.62 6.64 26.74
CA LEU A 344 10.66 5.70 27.22
C LEU A 344 10.11 4.30 27.42
N LYS A 345 8.85 4.15 27.85
CA LYS A 345 8.16 2.86 27.97
C LYS A 345 7.88 2.28 26.59
N GLU A 346 7.50 3.07 25.59
CA GLU A 346 7.34 2.60 24.21
C GLU A 346 8.71 2.20 23.63
N LEU A 347 9.74 3.04 23.85
CA LEU A 347 11.12 2.77 23.45
C LEU A 347 11.77 1.57 24.16
N SER A 348 11.32 1.22 25.38
CA SER A 348 11.86 0.11 26.20
C SER A 348 11.00 -1.16 26.23
N SER A 349 9.68 -1.06 26.04
CA SER A 349 8.74 -2.18 26.00
C SER A 349 8.67 -2.84 24.63
N GLU A 350 8.88 -2.08 23.56
CA GLU A 350 9.55 -2.63 22.39
C GLU A 350 11.05 -2.59 22.72
N LYS A 351 11.83 -3.65 22.51
CA LYS A 351 13.31 -3.56 22.54
C LYS A 351 13.80 -2.73 21.34
N THR A 352 13.34 -1.50 21.23
CA THR A 352 13.61 -0.58 20.14
C THR A 352 14.83 0.25 20.49
N ALA A 353 15.79 0.09 19.60
CA ALA A 353 16.76 1.08 19.25
C ALA A 353 17.94 1.21 20.20
N LEU A 354 18.99 1.67 19.56
CA LEU A 354 20.32 1.28 19.89
C LEU A 354 21.18 2.54 19.88
N PRO A 355 21.84 2.87 20.99
CA PRO A 355 22.96 3.78 20.99
C PRO A 355 24.15 3.11 20.28
N ASN A 356 24.71 3.78 19.26
CA ASN A 356 25.96 3.45 18.54
C ASN A 356 26.04 2.05 17.88
N ASN A 357 26.10 2.01 16.54
CA ASN A 357 26.50 0.82 15.75
C ASN A 357 25.61 -0.43 15.88
N GLN A 358 24.32 -0.24 16.01
CA GLN A 358 23.46 -1.34 16.41
C GLN A 358 22.18 -1.34 15.54
N CYS A 359 21.71 -2.54 15.23
CA CYS A 359 20.83 -2.87 14.11
C CYS A 359 19.33 -2.73 14.37
N LEU A 360 18.57 -2.28 13.36
CA LEU A 360 17.11 -2.34 13.43
C LEU A 360 16.62 -3.76 13.72
N VAL A 361 15.73 -3.89 14.72
CA VAL A 361 15.05 -5.16 15.04
C VAL A 361 14.10 -5.56 13.92
N TYR A 362 13.76 -6.86 13.84
CA TYR A 362 12.94 -7.44 12.76
C TYR A 362 11.72 -6.58 12.38
N LYS A 363 10.88 -6.20 13.35
CA LYS A 363 9.66 -5.41 13.10
C LYS A 363 9.95 -4.08 12.38
N ARG A 364 10.98 -3.35 12.83
CA ARG A 364 11.39 -2.08 12.22
C ARG A 364 12.17 -2.31 10.91
N PHE A 365 12.95 -3.38 10.83
CA PHE A 365 13.62 -3.76 9.61
C PHE A 365 12.59 -4.03 8.51
N ASP A 366 11.58 -4.86 8.78
CA ASP A 366 10.51 -5.19 7.85
C ASP A 366 9.80 -3.92 7.36
N GLN A 367 9.42 -3.05 8.31
CA GLN A 367 8.79 -1.76 8.04
C GLN A 367 9.60 -0.84 7.09
N TYR A 368 10.91 -0.72 7.30
CA TYR A 368 11.77 0.25 6.60
C TYR A 368 12.58 -0.35 5.44
N SER A 369 12.54 -1.66 5.28
CA SER A 369 13.14 -2.35 4.14
C SER A 369 12.39 -2.02 2.84
N THR A 370 13.08 -2.13 1.70
CA THR A 370 12.47 -1.88 0.38
C THR A 370 12.44 -3.06 -0.60
N PRO A 371 12.53 -4.35 -0.19
CA PRO A 371 12.69 -5.46 -1.13
C PRO A 371 11.54 -5.52 -2.15
N SER A 372 10.29 -5.36 -1.71
CA SER A 372 9.14 -5.37 -2.61
C SER A 372 9.10 -4.17 -3.55
N ARG A 373 9.58 -3.00 -3.12
CA ARG A 373 9.65 -1.79 -3.97
C ARG A 373 10.76 -1.92 -5.01
N ASP A 374 11.90 -2.45 -4.58
CA ASP A 374 13.05 -2.70 -5.44
C ASP A 374 12.68 -3.72 -6.52
N LYS A 375 11.96 -4.80 -6.16
CA LYS A 375 11.47 -5.81 -7.10
C LYS A 375 10.52 -5.23 -8.15
N ARG A 376 9.55 -4.41 -7.73
CA ARG A 376 8.63 -3.77 -8.68
C ARG A 376 9.35 -2.81 -9.63
N LEU A 377 10.26 -2.01 -9.10
CA LEU A 377 11.11 -1.14 -9.90
C LEU A 377 11.88 -1.94 -10.95
N PHE A 378 12.48 -3.06 -10.55
CA PHE A 378 13.18 -3.94 -11.47
C PHE A 378 12.28 -4.54 -12.54
N ASP A 379 11.14 -5.11 -12.14
CA ASP A 379 10.20 -5.74 -13.07
C ASP A 379 9.69 -4.72 -14.09
N ALA A 380 9.37 -3.50 -13.67
CA ALA A 380 8.93 -2.43 -14.56
C ALA A 380 10.02 -2.04 -15.57
N VAL A 381 11.27 -1.89 -15.12
CA VAL A 381 12.40 -1.52 -16.00
C VAL A 381 12.77 -2.67 -16.94
N MET A 382 12.75 -3.92 -16.48
CA MET A 382 13.00 -5.10 -17.30
C MET A 382 11.92 -5.28 -18.36
N LEU A 383 10.65 -5.17 -17.99
CA LEU A 383 9.55 -5.29 -18.93
C LEU A 383 9.55 -4.15 -19.95
N ALA A 384 9.85 -2.91 -19.53
CA ALA A 384 10.01 -1.78 -20.43
C ALA A 384 11.14 -2.01 -21.45
N ARG A 385 12.28 -2.56 -20.98
CA ARG A 385 13.38 -2.98 -21.85
C ARG A 385 12.92 -4.01 -22.86
N ALA A 386 12.24 -5.04 -22.40
CA ALA A 386 11.83 -6.16 -23.22
C ALA A 386 10.89 -5.69 -24.37
N TYR A 387 9.89 -4.85 -24.06
CA TYR A 387 9.03 -4.22 -25.08
C TYR A 387 9.79 -3.31 -26.04
N PHE A 388 10.78 -2.56 -25.54
CA PHE A 388 11.60 -1.71 -26.40
C PHE A 388 12.44 -2.55 -27.40
N VAL A 389 13.04 -3.64 -26.93
CA VAL A 389 13.79 -4.59 -27.77
C VAL A 389 12.88 -5.24 -28.81
N ASP A 390 11.70 -5.72 -28.41
CA ASP A 390 10.73 -6.34 -29.32
C ASP A 390 10.26 -5.36 -30.40
N ALA A 391 9.92 -4.12 -30.01
CA ALA A 391 9.53 -3.06 -30.94
C ALA A 391 10.64 -2.74 -31.96
N LEU A 392 11.89 -2.64 -31.51
CA LEU A 392 13.02 -2.42 -32.41
C LEU A 392 13.22 -3.57 -33.40
N LYS A 393 13.02 -4.82 -32.97
CA LYS A 393 13.15 -6.01 -33.84
C LYS A 393 12.01 -6.11 -34.85
N THR A 394 10.78 -5.88 -34.43
CA THR A 394 9.57 -6.11 -35.25
C THR A 394 9.21 -4.91 -36.12
N GLN A 395 9.39 -3.70 -35.59
CA GLN A 395 8.93 -2.46 -36.22
C GLN A 395 10.10 -1.52 -36.56
N GLY A 396 11.28 -1.70 -35.97
CA GLY A 396 12.42 -0.79 -36.17
C GLY A 396 12.23 0.57 -35.49
N ALA A 397 13.06 1.54 -35.86
CA ALA A 397 13.04 2.89 -35.28
C ALA A 397 11.70 3.63 -35.48
N LYS A 398 10.94 3.29 -36.54
CA LYS A 398 9.64 3.90 -36.88
C LYS A 398 8.53 3.63 -35.86
N ALA A 399 8.73 2.71 -34.91
CA ALA A 399 7.80 2.49 -33.79
C ALA A 399 7.73 3.69 -32.83
N PHE A 400 8.68 4.62 -32.93
CA PHE A 400 8.87 5.71 -31.99
C PHE A 400 9.04 7.05 -32.70
N THR A 401 8.68 8.13 -32.01
CA THR A 401 9.14 9.47 -32.41
C THR A 401 10.64 9.60 -32.11
N ASP A 402 11.35 10.49 -32.81
CA ASP A 402 12.78 10.71 -32.60
C ASP A 402 13.14 11.03 -31.15
N VAL A 403 12.30 11.83 -30.48
CA VAL A 403 12.49 12.17 -29.07
C VAL A 403 12.34 10.94 -28.18
N ARG A 404 11.30 10.11 -28.39
CA ARG A 404 11.08 8.90 -27.59
C ARG A 404 12.17 7.87 -27.80
N LEU A 405 12.59 7.65 -29.04
CA LEU A 405 13.70 6.75 -29.36
C LEU A 405 14.99 7.18 -28.64
N LYS A 406 15.30 8.48 -28.64
CA LYS A 406 16.47 9.03 -27.92
C LYS A 406 16.35 8.86 -26.40
N GLN A 407 15.17 9.10 -25.84
CA GLN A 407 14.92 8.88 -24.40
C GLN A 407 15.08 7.41 -24.01
N PHE A 408 14.51 6.48 -24.78
CA PHE A 408 14.61 5.05 -24.51
C PHE A 408 16.02 4.53 -24.72
N ARG A 409 16.74 4.96 -25.78
CA ARG A 409 18.17 4.62 -25.97
C ARG A 409 19.08 5.20 -24.89
N LYS A 410 18.68 6.26 -24.20
CA LYS A 410 19.44 6.74 -23.04
C LYS A 410 19.41 5.73 -21.88
N ILE A 411 18.26 5.08 -21.66
CA ILE A 411 18.07 4.10 -20.58
C ILE A 411 18.58 2.72 -21.00
N PHE A 412 18.28 2.34 -22.24
CA PHE A 412 18.62 1.07 -22.87
C PHE A 412 19.61 1.33 -24.01
N SER A 413 20.89 1.51 -23.67
CA SER A 413 21.94 2.00 -24.57
C SER A 413 22.32 1.00 -25.66
N ASN A 414 22.29 -0.29 -25.33
CA ASN A 414 22.63 -1.39 -26.23
C ASN A 414 21.52 -2.47 -26.17
N PRO A 415 20.31 -2.16 -26.69
CA PRO A 415 19.14 -3.04 -26.58
C PRO A 415 19.31 -4.38 -27.32
N GLU A 416 20.26 -4.47 -28.26
CA GLU A 416 20.62 -5.70 -28.96
C GLU A 416 21.38 -6.72 -28.11
N LEU A 417 21.97 -6.30 -26.99
CA LEU A 417 22.65 -7.20 -26.04
C LEU A 417 21.66 -7.83 -25.06
N SER A 418 22.08 -8.82 -24.27
CA SER A 418 21.30 -9.23 -23.09
C SER A 418 21.31 -8.13 -22.02
N ALA A 419 20.34 -8.15 -21.10
CA ALA A 419 20.27 -7.20 -19.99
C ALA A 419 21.56 -7.22 -19.15
N LYS A 420 22.16 -8.40 -18.97
CA LYS A 420 23.41 -8.64 -18.24
C LYS A 420 24.62 -8.06 -18.95
N GLN A 421 24.79 -8.32 -20.25
CA GLN A 421 25.88 -7.76 -21.05
C GLN A 421 25.78 -6.23 -21.12
N GLU A 422 24.59 -5.70 -21.36
CA GLU A 422 24.35 -4.25 -21.39
C GLU A 422 24.70 -3.60 -20.04
N SER A 423 24.29 -4.22 -18.93
CA SER A 423 24.62 -3.76 -17.58
C SER A 423 26.13 -3.77 -17.32
N ALA A 424 26.86 -4.76 -17.84
CA ALA A 424 28.31 -4.85 -17.72
C ALA A 424 29.05 -3.75 -18.50
N LEU A 425 28.57 -3.36 -19.69
CA LEU A 425 29.22 -2.35 -20.53
C LEU A 425 28.94 -0.89 -20.12
N ASN A 426 27.85 -0.65 -19.40
CA ASN A 426 27.48 0.68 -18.93
C ASN A 426 28.35 1.13 -17.74
N ASP A 427 29.62 1.42 -17.97
CA ASP A 427 30.55 1.90 -16.93
C ASP A 427 30.48 3.41 -16.66
N LYS A 428 29.76 4.17 -17.49
CA LYS A 428 29.63 5.62 -17.33
C LYS A 428 28.37 5.98 -16.55
N THR A 429 28.53 6.79 -15.51
CA THR A 429 27.43 7.46 -14.83
C THR A 429 26.62 8.27 -15.85
N SER A 430 25.31 7.99 -15.96
CA SER A 430 24.44 8.80 -16.80
C SER A 430 24.17 10.14 -16.10
N LEU A 431 24.56 11.25 -16.73
CA LEU A 431 24.21 12.58 -16.25
C LEU A 431 22.77 12.90 -16.65
N ALA A 432 22.00 13.42 -15.69
CA ALA A 432 20.64 13.86 -15.96
C ALA A 432 20.62 15.02 -16.97
N ASN A 433 19.81 14.91 -18.03
CA ASN A 433 19.67 15.91 -19.09
C ASN A 433 18.24 15.89 -19.67
N GLU A 434 17.94 16.72 -20.67
CA GLU A 434 16.62 16.84 -21.33
C GLU A 434 16.02 15.52 -21.83
N LEU A 435 16.83 14.48 -22.07
CA LEU A 435 16.39 13.15 -22.47
C LEU A 435 16.12 12.21 -21.29
N SER A 436 16.44 12.59 -20.05
CA SER A 436 16.19 11.77 -18.87
C SER A 436 14.69 11.65 -18.59
N ILE A 437 14.18 10.42 -18.65
CA ILE A 437 12.89 10.06 -18.05
C ILE A 437 13.16 9.84 -16.56
N CYS A 438 12.37 10.49 -15.70
CA CYS A 438 12.55 10.51 -14.25
C CYS A 438 13.89 11.09 -13.79
N ARG A 439 13.84 12.24 -13.12
CA ARG A 439 15.01 12.80 -12.43
C ARG A 439 14.68 12.92 -10.96
N VAL A 440 15.56 12.39 -10.12
CA VAL A 440 15.41 12.45 -8.67
C VAL A 440 16.70 12.91 -8.03
N ARG A 441 16.56 13.54 -6.86
CA ARG A 441 17.70 13.96 -6.05
C ARG A 441 17.82 13.05 -4.84
N ILE A 442 18.96 12.40 -4.69
CA ILE A 442 19.30 11.53 -3.57
C ILE A 442 20.46 12.17 -2.81
N GLY A 443 20.17 12.79 -1.67
CA GLY A 443 21.16 13.60 -0.95
C GLY A 443 21.72 14.71 -1.84
N LYS A 444 23.00 14.58 -2.24
CA LYS A 444 23.68 15.52 -3.14
C LYS A 444 23.73 15.06 -4.60
N GLU A 445 23.34 13.82 -4.89
CA GLU A 445 23.38 13.25 -6.25
C GLU A 445 22.06 13.51 -7.00
N ASN A 446 22.16 13.82 -8.30
CA ASN A 446 21.02 13.82 -9.21
C ASN A 446 21.09 12.55 -10.04
N LEU A 447 20.11 11.67 -9.87
CA LEU A 447 20.01 10.41 -10.60
C LEU A 447 18.89 10.51 -11.63
N ASP A 448 19.10 9.86 -12.78
CA ASP A 448 18.03 9.60 -13.73
C ASP A 448 17.73 8.10 -13.87
N MET A 449 16.70 7.77 -14.63
CA MET A 449 16.29 6.36 -14.79
C MET A 449 17.39 5.48 -15.41
N ALA A 450 18.28 6.03 -16.24
CA ALA A 450 19.39 5.27 -16.82
C ALA A 450 20.41 4.88 -15.73
N GLU A 451 20.78 5.83 -14.86
CA GLU A 451 21.67 5.56 -13.72
C GLU A 451 21.01 4.64 -12.68
N ILE A 452 19.72 4.82 -12.41
CA ILE A 452 18.96 3.94 -11.51
C ILE A 452 18.92 2.52 -12.07
N LYS A 453 18.60 2.34 -13.36
CA LYS A 453 18.64 1.04 -14.05
C LYS A 453 20.01 0.39 -13.95
N ARG A 454 21.09 1.15 -14.17
CA ARG A 454 22.47 0.66 -14.05
C ARG A 454 22.75 0.12 -12.65
N ARG A 455 22.45 0.89 -11.60
CA ARG A 455 22.66 0.46 -10.20
C ARG A 455 21.79 -0.74 -9.84
N LEU A 456 20.54 -0.74 -10.29
CA LEU A 456 19.60 -1.82 -10.06
C LEU A 456 20.04 -3.13 -10.72
N PHE A 457 20.43 -3.11 -12.00
CA PHE A 457 20.84 -4.32 -12.74
C PHE A 457 22.23 -4.82 -12.31
N ARG A 458 23.06 -3.97 -11.70
CA ARG A 458 24.31 -4.38 -11.05
C ARG A 458 24.11 -4.78 -9.59
N SER A 459 22.86 -4.83 -9.11
CA SER A 459 22.50 -5.15 -7.73
C SER A 459 23.24 -4.29 -6.70
N GLN A 460 23.41 -3.01 -7.02
CA GLN A 460 24.05 -2.01 -6.17
C GLN A 460 23.03 -1.32 -5.25
N LEU A 461 21.73 -1.41 -5.54
CA LEU A 461 20.71 -0.91 -4.60
C LEU A 461 20.60 -1.85 -3.40
N SER A 462 20.57 -1.27 -2.20
CA SER A 462 20.38 -2.03 -0.96
C SER A 462 18.99 -1.79 -0.39
N SER A 463 18.28 -2.89 -0.11
CA SER A 463 17.01 -2.89 0.61
C SER A 463 17.17 -2.87 2.14
N ASN A 464 18.41 -2.99 2.64
CA ASN A 464 18.71 -3.04 4.07
C ASN A 464 18.53 -1.65 4.71
N PRO A 465 17.62 -1.45 5.68
CA PRO A 465 17.41 -0.15 6.33
C PRO A 465 18.53 0.28 7.29
N ASN A 466 19.51 -0.60 7.56
CA ASN A 466 20.72 -0.26 8.29
C ASN A 466 21.80 0.42 7.42
N GLU A 467 21.62 0.44 6.10
CA GLU A 467 22.47 1.27 5.23
C GLU A 467 22.18 2.76 5.43
N ASP A 468 23.17 3.60 5.15
CA ASP A 468 22.96 5.03 4.98
C ASP A 468 22.28 5.34 3.63
N ILE A 469 21.84 6.59 3.45
CA ILE A 469 21.15 7.03 2.22
C ILE A 469 21.97 6.68 0.97
N LEU A 470 23.28 6.95 0.94
CA LEU A 470 24.07 6.69 -0.26
C LEU A 470 24.20 5.19 -0.58
N GLY A 471 24.40 4.35 0.45
CA GLY A 471 24.44 2.89 0.32
C GLY A 471 23.11 2.30 -0.14
N ARG A 472 21.98 2.81 0.38
CA ARG A 472 20.63 2.44 -0.08
C ARG A 472 20.47 2.66 -1.58
N TRP A 473 21.15 3.65 -2.15
CA TRP A 473 21.06 4.01 -3.57
C TRP A 473 22.29 3.57 -4.38
N GLY A 474 23.13 2.68 -3.87
CA GLY A 474 24.28 2.14 -4.59
C GLY A 474 25.41 3.12 -4.90
N GLY A 475 25.47 4.25 -4.19
CA GLY A 475 26.54 5.24 -4.34
C GLY A 475 27.93 4.72 -3.98
N ARG A 476 28.01 3.64 -3.19
CA ARG A 476 29.25 2.91 -2.85
C ARG A 476 29.54 1.70 -3.74
N GLY A 477 28.75 1.49 -4.78
CA GLY A 477 28.79 0.24 -5.55
C GLY A 477 28.39 -0.95 -4.68
N PRO A 478 29.09 -2.11 -4.76
CA PRO A 478 28.75 -3.30 -3.98
C PRO A 478 29.14 -3.22 -2.50
N ALA A 479 29.92 -2.21 -2.09
CA ALA A 479 30.37 -2.07 -0.72
C ALA A 479 29.22 -1.62 0.20
N LYS A 480 28.93 -2.43 1.21
CA LYS A 480 27.96 -2.12 2.27
C LYS A 480 28.57 -1.21 3.34
N SER A 481 27.76 -0.41 4.05
CA SER A 481 28.23 0.29 5.24
C SER A 481 28.73 -0.70 6.31
N GLU A 482 29.65 -0.27 7.17
CA GLU A 482 30.11 -1.09 8.30
C GLU A 482 28.92 -1.60 9.15
N LEU A 483 27.96 -0.71 9.44
CA LEU A 483 26.75 -1.06 10.16
C LEU A 483 25.93 -2.14 9.43
N ALA A 484 25.68 -1.96 8.13
CA ALA A 484 24.91 -2.92 7.35
C ALA A 484 25.60 -4.29 7.19
N GLN A 485 26.93 -4.35 7.31
CA GLN A 485 27.70 -5.60 7.34
C GLN A 485 27.57 -6.33 8.68
N GLN A 486 27.51 -5.58 9.78
CA GLN A 486 27.38 -6.14 11.13
C GLN A 486 25.94 -6.55 11.47
N CYS A 487 24.97 -5.99 10.75
CA CYS A 487 23.56 -6.20 11.05
C CYS A 487 22.94 -7.43 10.41
N PRO A 488 22.08 -8.16 11.14
CA PRO A 488 21.32 -9.25 10.55
C PRO A 488 20.45 -8.71 9.42
N MET A 489 20.47 -9.43 8.31
CA MET A 489 19.43 -9.34 7.30
C MET A 489 18.29 -10.23 7.75
N PHE A 490 17.07 -9.71 7.72
CA PHE A 490 15.89 -10.50 8.00
C PHE A 490 15.16 -10.83 6.70
N GLY A 491 14.76 -12.10 6.58
CA GLY A 491 14.16 -12.65 5.37
C GLY A 491 15.18 -13.01 4.30
N ASP A 492 14.70 -13.66 3.24
CA ASP A 492 15.50 -13.88 2.04
C ASP A 492 15.91 -12.52 1.50
N VAL A 493 17.20 -12.20 1.64
CA VAL A 493 17.81 -11.10 0.92
C VAL A 493 17.40 -11.34 -0.52
N TYR A 494 16.61 -10.41 -1.06
CA TYR A 494 16.26 -10.43 -2.46
C TYR A 494 17.56 -10.67 -3.24
N ASN A 495 17.72 -11.89 -3.76
CA ASN A 495 18.96 -12.32 -4.39
C ASN A 495 19.13 -11.40 -5.61
N PRO A 496 20.30 -10.74 -5.79
CA PRO A 496 20.59 -9.90 -6.95
C PRO A 496 19.93 -10.47 -8.20
N TYR A 497 19.01 -9.68 -8.76
CA TYR A 497 18.12 -10.05 -9.85
C TYR A 497 18.86 -10.93 -10.86
N ASP A 498 18.47 -12.20 -10.97
CA ASP A 498 18.97 -13.04 -12.05
C ASP A 498 18.43 -12.45 -13.36
N LEU A 499 19.26 -11.61 -13.99
CA LEU A 499 18.90 -10.88 -15.20
C LEU A 499 18.53 -11.83 -16.33
N ASP A 500 19.16 -13.00 -16.38
CA ASP A 500 18.94 -13.99 -17.43
C ASP A 500 17.56 -14.66 -17.21
N ALA A 501 17.25 -15.04 -15.97
CA ALA A 501 15.93 -15.57 -15.62
C ALA A 501 14.80 -14.55 -15.81
N ALA A 502 15.02 -13.29 -15.40
CA ALA A 502 14.05 -12.22 -15.57
C ALA A 502 13.82 -11.86 -17.04
N GLU A 503 14.89 -11.84 -17.86
CA GLU A 503 14.76 -11.65 -19.30
C GLU A 503 13.92 -12.78 -19.92
N ALA A 504 14.15 -14.04 -19.53
CA ALA A 504 13.32 -15.17 -19.98
C ALA A 504 11.84 -15.06 -19.56
N GLU A 505 11.56 -14.64 -18.31
CA GLU A 505 10.19 -14.42 -17.82
C GLU A 505 9.47 -13.33 -18.63
N THR A 506 10.13 -12.18 -18.86
CA THR A 506 9.55 -11.07 -19.64
C THR A 506 9.30 -11.42 -21.10
N GLN A 507 10.07 -12.32 -21.71
CA GLN A 507 9.79 -12.81 -23.07
C GLN A 507 8.45 -13.55 -23.14
N SER A 508 8.09 -14.33 -22.12
CA SER A 508 6.79 -14.98 -22.05
C SER A 508 5.65 -13.95 -21.95
N GLU A 509 5.85 -12.86 -21.21
CA GLU A 509 4.85 -11.78 -21.13
C GLU A 509 4.66 -11.07 -22.47
N ILE A 510 5.74 -10.80 -23.20
CA ILE A 510 5.66 -10.20 -24.55
C ILE A 510 4.93 -11.11 -25.53
N GLN A 511 5.19 -12.41 -25.51
CA GLN A 511 4.49 -13.37 -26.36
C GLN A 511 2.98 -13.35 -26.09
N ASN A 512 2.59 -13.28 -24.81
CA ASN A 512 1.19 -13.14 -24.42
C ASN A 512 0.59 -11.83 -24.91
N TYR A 513 1.32 -10.71 -24.77
CA TYR A 513 0.90 -9.41 -25.28
C TYR A 513 0.71 -9.41 -26.81
N ASN A 514 1.66 -9.96 -27.56
CA ASN A 514 1.60 -10.02 -29.02
C ASN A 514 0.46 -10.91 -29.51
N SER A 515 0.22 -12.03 -28.82
CA SER A 515 -0.91 -12.93 -29.09
C SER A 515 -2.26 -12.24 -28.84
N ALA A 516 -2.40 -11.53 -27.72
CA ALA A 516 -3.63 -10.82 -27.37
C ALA A 516 -3.93 -9.64 -28.32
N ASN A 517 -2.90 -9.04 -28.92
CA ASN A 517 -3.03 -7.86 -29.75
C ASN A 517 -3.08 -8.14 -31.25
N GLY A 518 -3.07 -9.41 -31.66
CA GLY A 518 -3.08 -9.82 -33.06
C GLY A 518 -1.84 -9.37 -33.83
N THR A 519 -0.71 -9.15 -33.13
CA THR A 519 0.58 -8.73 -33.71
C THR A 519 1.50 -9.91 -34.02
N THR A 520 1.00 -11.14 -34.02
CA THR A 520 1.73 -12.29 -34.56
C THR A 520 1.82 -12.16 -36.09
N ASN A 521 3.00 -11.77 -36.57
CA ASN A 521 3.40 -11.91 -37.97
C ASN A 521 3.56 -13.39 -38.34
#